data_AF-A0A519RU52-F1
#
_entry.id   AF-A0A519RU52-F1
#
_cell.length_a   1.000
_cell.length_b   1.000
_cell.length_c   1.000
_cell.angle_alpha   90.00
_cell.angle_beta   90.00
_cell.angle_gamma   90.00
#
_symmetry.space_group_name_H-M   'P 1'
#
loop_
_entity.id
_entity.type
_entity.pdbx_description
1 polymer ?
#
loop_
_entity_poly.entity_id
_entity_poly.type
_entity_poly.pdbx_seq_one_letter_code
_entity_poly.pdbx_strand_id
1 'polypeptide(L)'
;MNYNKELATIPSNYYQTQFIDSYRGGIDGENTMTFLVKDDTDLVTYSIAAKEAWESIGDYPTSFKGIIRKVNGNCFATFDYLGALEAAENQQIA
;
A
#
# COMPACT_ATOMS: atom_id res chain seq x y z
N MET A 1 -5.20 16.92 -21.31
CA MET A 1 -4.22 15.98 -20.73
C MET A 1 -4.90 14.63 -20.61
N ASN A 2 -4.55 13.68 -21.48
CA ASN A 2 -5.02 12.31 -21.38
C ASN A 2 -4.21 11.64 -20.27
N TYR A 3 -4.85 11.30 -19.15
CA TYR A 3 -4.26 10.52 -18.06
C TYR A 3 -4.15 9.02 -18.41
N ASN A 4 -4.35 8.65 -19.68
CA ASN A 4 -4.08 7.32 -20.21
C ASN A 4 -2.58 7.14 -20.48
N LYS A 5 -1.72 7.59 -19.55
CA LYS A 5 -0.36 7.09 -19.52
C LYS A 5 -0.56 5.62 -19.24
N GLU A 6 -0.35 4.80 -20.28
CA GLU A 6 -0.33 3.35 -20.22
C GLU A 6 0.21 2.99 -18.85
N LEU A 7 -0.62 2.33 -18.03
CA LEU A 7 -0.10 1.59 -16.89
C LEU A 7 0.79 0.52 -17.54
N ALA A 8 2.00 0.92 -17.91
CA ALA A 8 3.06 0.01 -18.31
C ALA A 8 3.05 -1.02 -17.19
N THR A 9 2.83 -2.28 -17.58
CA THR A 9 2.58 -3.38 -16.65
C THR A 9 3.53 -3.24 -15.47
N ILE A 10 2.98 -2.90 -14.30
CA ILE A 10 3.79 -2.73 -13.11
C ILE A 10 4.44 -4.10 -12.86
N PRO A 11 5.77 -4.20 -12.77
CA PRO A 11 6.41 -5.48 -12.54
C PRO A 11 5.83 -6.13 -11.28
N SER A 12 5.53 -7.43 -11.33
CA SER A 12 4.91 -8.13 -10.19
C SER A 12 5.75 -8.10 -8.91
N ASN A 13 7.06 -7.88 -9.04
CA ASN A 13 7.99 -7.72 -7.92
C ASN A 13 8.31 -6.25 -7.57
N TYR A 14 7.63 -5.27 -8.19
CA TYR A 14 7.95 -3.86 -8.02
C TYR A 14 7.85 -3.44 -6.55
N TYR A 15 6.79 -3.86 -5.85
CA TYR A 15 6.63 -3.65 -4.41
C TYR A 15 7.87 -4.09 -3.61
N GLN A 16 8.35 -5.32 -3.81
CA GLN A 16 9.47 -5.90 -3.08
C GLN A 16 10.80 -5.22 -3.45
N THR A 17 11.00 -4.89 -4.72
CA THR A 17 12.27 -4.29 -5.18
C THR A 17 12.50 -2.87 -4.67
N GLN A 18 11.43 -2.14 -4.34
CA GLN A 18 11.48 -0.75 -3.88
C GLN A 18 11.35 -0.62 -2.35
N PHE A 19 10.80 -1.63 -1.69
CA PHE A 19 10.62 -1.67 -0.23
C PHE A 19 11.96 -1.62 0.53
N ILE A 20 11.98 -0.85 1.61
CA ILE A 20 13.09 -0.80 2.57
C ILE A 20 12.63 -1.34 3.93
N ASP A 21 11.58 -0.76 4.49
CA ASP A 21 11.08 -1.11 5.82
C ASP A 21 9.61 -0.67 5.99
N SER A 22 8.93 -1.15 7.02
CA SER A 22 7.63 -0.64 7.43
C SER A 22 7.44 -0.61 8.94
N TYR A 23 6.62 0.33 9.41
CA TYR A 23 6.27 0.45 10.82
C TYR A 23 4.83 0.91 10.98
N ARG A 24 4.18 0.46 12.06
CA ARG A 24 2.82 0.90 12.43
C ARG A 24 2.88 2.30 13.05
N GLY A 25 1.83 3.10 12.82
CA GLY A 25 1.59 4.32 13.57
C GLY A 25 1.48 4.02 15.07
N GLY A 26 2.05 4.88 15.91
CA GLY A 26 2.10 4.68 17.37
C GLY A 26 0.91 5.24 18.14
N ILE A 27 -0.15 5.66 17.46
CA ILE A 27 -1.35 6.22 18.10
C ILE A 27 -2.42 5.12 18.16
N ASP A 28 -2.85 4.80 19.38
CA ASP A 28 -3.93 3.83 19.59
C ASP A 28 -5.21 4.25 18.83
N GLY A 29 -5.74 3.32 18.02
CA GLY A 29 -6.90 3.55 17.16
C GLY A 29 -6.57 4.02 15.74
N GLU A 30 -5.32 4.41 15.47
CA GLU A 30 -4.86 4.71 14.12
C GLU A 30 -4.33 3.44 13.45
N ASN A 31 -5.14 2.82 12.59
CA ASN A 31 -4.69 1.70 11.76
C ASN A 31 -3.91 2.22 10.53
N THR A 32 -2.79 2.90 10.77
CA THR A 32 -1.85 3.30 9.71
C THR A 32 -0.59 2.45 9.73
N MET A 33 -0.08 2.16 8.54
CA MET A 33 1.21 1.53 8.36
C MET A 33 2.05 2.38 7.42
N THR A 34 3.21 2.83 7.89
CA THR A 34 4.15 3.58 7.07
C THR A 34 5.12 2.62 6.40
N PHE A 35 5.30 2.77 5.09
CA PHE A 35 6.25 2.06 4.27
C PHE A 35 7.36 3.01 3.84
N LEU A 36 8.60 2.64 4.10
CA LEU A 36 9.79 3.32 3.64
C LEU A 36 10.26 2.69 2.32
N VAL A 37 10.49 3.53 1.32
CA VAL A 37 10.95 3.14 -0.01
C VAL A 37 12.19 3.91 -0.44
N LYS A 38 12.85 3.43 -1.49
CA LYS A 38 14.02 4.08 -2.09
C LYS A 38 13.69 5.49 -2.61
N ASP A 39 14.71 6.34 -2.68
CA ASP A 39 14.52 7.75 -3.07
C ASP A 39 14.12 7.92 -4.55
N ASP A 40 14.47 6.97 -5.40
CA ASP A 40 14.13 6.94 -6.83
C ASP A 40 12.77 6.30 -7.12
N THR A 41 12.07 5.80 -6.09
CA THR A 41 10.76 5.16 -6.25
C THR A 41 9.68 6.17 -6.71
N ASP A 42 8.88 5.77 -7.69
CA ASP A 42 7.62 6.43 -8.04
C ASP A 42 6.54 6.03 -7.02
N LEU A 43 6.12 6.99 -6.20
CA LEU A 43 5.23 6.71 -5.08
C LEU A 43 3.82 6.33 -5.50
N VAL A 44 3.35 6.82 -6.67
CA VAL A 44 2.03 6.47 -7.19
C VAL A 44 2.06 5.05 -7.71
N THR A 45 3.07 4.70 -8.52
CA THR A 45 3.26 3.31 -8.99
C THR A 45 3.43 2.35 -7.82
N TYR A 46 4.20 2.74 -6.79
CA TYR A 46 4.36 1.92 -5.59
C TYR A 46 3.04 1.73 -4.82
N SER A 47 2.20 2.77 -4.71
CA SER A 47 0.91 2.64 -4.02
C SER A 47 -0.03 1.64 -4.68
N ILE A 48 -0.04 1.58 -6.00
CA ILE A 48 -0.82 0.59 -6.77
C ILE A 48 -0.24 -0.81 -6.55
N ALA A 49 1.09 -0.96 -6.72
CA ALA A 49 1.77 -2.24 -6.52
C ALA A 49 1.61 -2.79 -5.10
N ALA A 50 1.69 -1.92 -4.09
CA ALA A 50 1.54 -2.28 -2.69
C ALA A 50 0.11 -2.75 -2.42
N LYS A 51 -0.90 -2.01 -2.90
CA LYS A 51 -2.30 -2.42 -2.78
C LYS A 51 -2.53 -3.81 -3.37
N GLU A 52 -2.10 -4.03 -4.61
CA GLU A 52 -2.22 -5.32 -5.29
C GLU A 52 -1.50 -6.44 -4.52
N ALA A 53 -0.29 -6.18 -4.01
CA ALA A 53 0.46 -7.15 -3.23
C ALA A 53 -0.29 -7.55 -1.95
N TRP A 54 -0.77 -6.59 -1.16
CA TRP A 54 -1.50 -6.84 0.07
C TRP A 54 -2.84 -7.53 -0.16
N GLU A 55 -3.59 -7.12 -1.19
CA GLU A 55 -4.85 -7.75 -1.59
C GLU A 55 -4.63 -9.18 -2.12
N SER A 56 -3.51 -9.46 -2.79
CA SER A 56 -3.19 -10.81 -3.29
C SER A 56 -2.87 -11.81 -2.19
N ILE A 57 -2.26 -11.35 -1.08
CA ILE A 57 -1.98 -12.20 0.08
C ILE A 57 -3.28 -12.46 0.84
N GLY A 58 -4.07 -11.40 1.08
CA GLY A 58 -5.45 -11.51 1.57
C GLY A 58 -5.61 -12.10 2.98
N ASP A 59 -4.53 -12.33 3.73
CA ASP A 59 -4.54 -12.99 5.04
C ASP A 59 -4.40 -12.02 6.22
N TYR A 60 -4.13 -10.74 5.93
CA TYR A 60 -3.88 -9.78 6.99
C TYR A 60 -5.19 -9.38 7.67
N PRO A 61 -5.31 -9.53 8.99
CA PRO A 61 -6.62 -9.55 9.65
C PRO A 61 -7.30 -8.18 9.68
N THR A 62 -6.52 -7.12 9.89
CA THR A 62 -7.03 -5.76 10.15
C THR A 62 -6.84 -4.86 8.94
N SER A 63 -7.88 -4.14 8.56
CA SER A 63 -7.79 -3.05 7.58
C SER A 63 -6.84 -1.96 8.07
N PHE A 64 -6.10 -1.36 7.13
CA PHE A 64 -5.20 -0.27 7.44
C PHE A 64 -5.02 0.68 6.26
N LYS A 65 -4.63 1.92 6.57
CA LYS A 65 -4.18 2.90 5.59
C LYS A 65 -2.65 2.85 5.47
N GLY A 66 -2.17 2.45 4.30
CA GLY A 66 -0.75 2.46 3.95
C GLY A 66 -0.29 3.87 3.59
N ILE A 67 0.76 4.36 4.25
CA ILE A 67 1.42 5.64 3.97
C ILE A 67 2.80 5.33 3.41
N ILE A 68 3.14 5.83 2.23
CA ILE A 68 4.41 5.51 1.56
C ILE A 68 5.30 6.74 1.64
N ARG A 69 6.54 6.58 2.10
CA ARG A 69 7.52 7.66 2.22
C ARG A 69 8.87 7.25 1.66
N LYS A 70 9.56 8.19 1.04
CA LYS A 70 10.96 8.03 0.66
C LYS A 70 11.85 8.08 1.90
N VAL A 71 12.90 7.28 1.93
CA VAL A 71 13.82 7.20 3.07
C VAL A 71 14.44 8.57 3.43
N ASN A 72 14.80 9.40 2.45
CA ASN A 72 15.40 10.72 2.68
C ASN A 72 14.49 11.90 2.29
N GLY A 73 13.18 11.69 2.12
CA GLY A 73 12.30 12.68 1.51
C GLY A 73 10.93 12.87 2.16
N ASN A 74 10.34 14.05 1.92
CA ASN A 74 8.96 14.38 2.29
C ASN A 74 8.06 14.30 1.04
N CYS A 75 7.75 13.09 0.60
CA CYS A 75 6.74 12.84 -0.41
C CYS A 75 5.91 11.64 0.07
N PHE A 76 4.58 11.76 0.02
CA PHE A 76 3.68 10.72 0.49
C PHE A 76 2.64 10.35 -0.56
N ALA A 77 2.48 9.05 -0.79
CA ALA A 77 1.32 8.44 -1.45
C ALA A 77 0.65 7.51 -0.44
N THR A 78 -0.63 7.19 -0.65
CA THR A 78 -1.38 6.31 0.25
C THR A 78 -2.18 5.28 -0.50
N PHE A 79 -2.40 4.14 0.14
CA PHE A 79 -3.39 3.15 -0.30
C PHE A 79 -4.19 2.66 0.90
N ASP A 80 -5.41 2.22 0.66
CA ASP A 80 -6.23 1.58 1.69
C ASP A 80 -6.24 0.07 1.43
N TYR A 81 -6.01 -0.70 2.49
CA TYR A 81 -6.11 -2.16 2.48
C TYR A 81 -7.29 -2.59 3.34
N LEU A 82 -8.16 -3.43 2.76
CA LEU A 82 -9.26 -4.07 3.46
C LEU A 82 -8.78 -5.40 4.05
N GLY A 83 -8.80 -5.51 5.37
CA GLY A 83 -8.39 -6.71 6.08
C GLY A 83 -9.37 -7.87 5.93
N ALA A 84 -8.86 -9.08 6.12
CA ALA A 84 -9.61 -10.31 5.96
C ALA A 84 -10.87 -10.38 6.84
N LEU A 85 -10.82 -9.83 8.07
CA LEU A 85 -11.98 -9.83 8.97
C LEU A 85 -13.10 -8.94 8.44
N GLU A 86 -12.77 -7.70 8.05
CA GLU A 86 -13.74 -6.76 7.51
C GLU A 86 -14.30 -7.22 6.16
N ALA A 87 -13.45 -7.83 5.31
CA ALA A 87 -13.88 -8.44 4.07
C ALA A 87 -14.86 -9.60 4.30
N ALA A 88 -14.63 -10.45 5.30
CA ALA A 88 -15.51 -11.56 5.65
C ALA A 88 -16.85 -11.08 6.24
N GLU A 89 -16.85 -10.04 7.06
CA GLU A 89 -18.08 -9.42 7.59
C GLU A 89 -18.92 -8.82 6.46
N ASN A 90 -18.31 -8.09 5.53
CA ASN A 90 -19.00 -7.50 4.39
C ASN A 90 -19.62 -8.56 3.46
N GLN A 91 -19.01 -9.74 3.34
CA GLN A 91 -19.57 -10.86 2.57
C GLN A 91 -20.75 -11.55 3.25
N GLN A 92 -20.91 -11.43 4.57
CA GLN A 92 -22.04 -12.03 5.28
C GLN A 92 -23.32 -11.17 5.22
N ILE A 93 -23.20 -9.89 4.82
CA ILE A 93 -24.30 -8.92 4.79
C ILE A 93 -24.84 -8.69 3.36
N ALA A 94 -24.15 -9.22 2.34
CA ALA A 94 -24.52 -9.13 0.92
C ALA A 94 -25.29 -10.37 0.43
#